data_AF-A0A6G3CZ81-F1
#
_entry.id   AF-A0A6G3CZ81-F1
#
_cell.length_a   1.000
_cell.length_b   1.000
_cell.length_c   1.000
_cell.angle_alpha   90.00
_cell.angle_beta   90.00
_cell.angle_gamma   90.00
#
_symmetry.space_group_name_H-M   'P 1'
#
loop_
_entity.id
_entity.type
_entity.pdbx_description
1 polymer ?
#
loop_
_entity_poly.entity_id
_entity_poly.type
_entity_poly.pdbx_seq_one_letter_code
_entity_poly.pdbx_strand_id
1 'polypeptide(L)'
;MLILGTLWPNYFKQYTALPGADGTDPHSRVRELLAERTVSVPEAFNTSELAAASSLARGDALLADALTRAHADGRLCQDLAGAPMLLKQYENGSPTARALLEAAMDARRLGFGLHIPQAFLTDAAHDYVHDSDSDQLIDNWAEKAYSELAKKVHGKKAPLPRVPTRQQQRPPGSPAPTSNDAAGIQGPVFRLADYLEQHGRSVRRHRCPPASFWHATLKHINQPDVLGTLARAAERYHRLQWAHHLYHRASQHYSRSAPVQPVRIREEARGLSGAETLMLATNLLVRLALTREKAGDHNVPESRHQQAAKDNSPGALVRLALMRKKAGDHNAPEDLYRRAADFGNDFPQLFPHHPPSRMLHRLWPYGLDPDGTPTGSWSAESEALPQGSRDLLPGP
;
A
#
# COMPACT_ATOMS: atom_id res chain seq x y z
N MET A 1 -26.61 40.89 -3.59
CA MET A 1 -26.42 39.42 -3.47
C MET A 1 -25.20 39.06 -4.31
N LEU A 2 -24.16 38.50 -3.70
CA LEU A 2 -22.96 38.03 -4.41
C LEU A 2 -23.10 36.52 -4.60
N ILE A 3 -23.09 36.04 -5.84
CA ILE A 3 -23.04 34.61 -6.16
C ILE A 3 -21.63 34.32 -6.67
N LEU A 4 -20.91 33.44 -5.96
CA LEU A 4 -19.60 32.96 -6.37
C LEU A 4 -19.74 31.54 -6.93
N GLY A 5 -19.17 31.31 -8.10
CA GLY A 5 -19.13 29.99 -8.74
C GLY A 5 -17.75 29.69 -9.28
N THR A 6 -17.36 28.41 -9.28
CA THR A 6 -16.10 27.95 -9.86
C THR A 6 -16.36 27.30 -11.21
N LEU A 7 -15.56 27.66 -12.22
CA LEU A 7 -15.69 27.12 -13.57
C LEU A 7 -14.33 26.66 -14.09
N TRP A 8 -14.25 25.46 -14.67
CA TRP A 8 -13.00 24.98 -15.27
C TRP A 8 -12.66 25.71 -16.57
N PRO A 9 -11.37 25.90 -16.89
CA PRO A 9 -10.94 26.61 -18.11
C PRO A 9 -11.52 26.04 -19.41
N ASN A 10 -11.75 24.72 -19.50
CA ASN A 10 -12.32 24.11 -20.69
C ASN A 10 -13.80 24.50 -20.90
N TYR A 11 -14.59 24.53 -19.82
CA TYR A 11 -15.97 24.99 -19.88
C TYR A 11 -16.06 26.50 -20.09
N PHE A 12 -15.16 27.28 -19.49
CA PHE A 12 -15.04 28.70 -19.80
C PHE A 12 -14.82 28.92 -21.30
N LYS A 13 -13.82 28.26 -21.89
CA LYS A 13 -13.56 28.31 -23.34
C LYS A 13 -14.78 27.91 -24.17
N GLN A 14 -15.48 26.84 -23.78
CA GLN A 14 -16.68 26.37 -24.47
C GLN A 14 -17.82 27.39 -24.41
N TYR A 15 -18.10 27.95 -23.24
CA TYR A 15 -19.20 28.90 -23.05
C TYR A 15 -18.90 30.29 -23.62
N THR A 16 -17.63 30.66 -23.71
CA THR A 16 -17.20 31.92 -24.33
C THR A 16 -16.87 31.78 -25.81
N ALA A 17 -16.89 30.57 -26.39
CA ALA A 17 -16.64 30.35 -27.81
C ALA A 17 -17.71 31.04 -28.66
N LEU A 18 -17.27 31.91 -29.59
CA LEU A 18 -18.17 32.64 -30.48
C LEU A 18 -19.07 31.66 -31.26
N PRO A 19 -20.37 31.97 -31.44
CA PRO A 19 -21.27 31.10 -32.18
C PRO A 19 -20.81 30.94 -33.63
N GLY A 20 -21.09 29.76 -34.21
CA GLY A 20 -20.84 29.48 -35.62
C GLY A 20 -21.75 30.30 -36.55
N ALA A 21 -21.42 30.32 -37.84
CA ALA A 21 -22.16 31.06 -38.87
C ALA A 21 -23.64 30.66 -38.98
N ASP A 22 -24.00 29.50 -38.41
CA ASP A 22 -25.33 28.89 -38.45
C ASP A 22 -26.35 29.57 -37.52
N GLY A 23 -25.93 30.58 -36.76
CA GLY A 23 -26.81 31.50 -36.01
C GLY A 23 -27.33 31.00 -34.67
N THR A 24 -27.17 29.73 -34.33
CA THR A 24 -27.55 29.17 -33.02
C THR A 24 -26.46 29.45 -31.97
N ASP A 25 -26.77 30.34 -31.01
CA ASP A 25 -25.91 30.61 -29.84
C ASP A 25 -26.53 30.06 -28.53
N PRO A 26 -26.31 28.78 -28.20
CA PRO A 26 -26.81 28.18 -26.96
C PRO A 26 -26.17 28.76 -25.70
N HIS A 27 -25.11 29.56 -25.81
CA HIS A 27 -24.34 30.08 -24.68
C HIS A 27 -24.38 31.61 -24.55
N SER A 28 -25.20 32.30 -25.34
CA SER A 28 -25.31 33.78 -25.35
C SER A 28 -25.44 34.41 -23.95
N ARG A 29 -26.39 33.93 -23.14
CA ARG A 29 -26.62 34.41 -21.76
C ARG A 29 -25.48 34.08 -20.81
N VAL A 30 -24.87 32.90 -20.96
CA VAL A 30 -23.74 32.47 -20.14
C VAL A 30 -22.51 33.32 -20.46
N ARG A 31 -22.27 33.60 -21.73
CA ARG A 31 -21.21 34.48 -22.22
C ARG A 31 -21.34 35.90 -21.67
N GLU A 32 -22.54 36.47 -21.70
CA GLU A 32 -22.86 37.79 -21.13
C GLU A 32 -22.65 37.83 -19.61
N LEU A 33 -22.99 36.74 -18.90
CA LEU A 33 -22.76 36.64 -17.46
C LEU A 33 -21.27 36.60 -17.12
N LEU A 34 -20.49 35.82 -17.88
CA LEU A 34 -19.05 35.61 -17.65
C LEU A 34 -18.17 36.78 -18.13
N ALA A 35 -18.65 37.61 -19.05
CA ALA A 35 -17.92 38.77 -19.56
C ALA A 35 -17.49 39.70 -18.42
N GLU A 36 -16.17 39.94 -18.31
CA GLU A 36 -15.54 40.84 -17.32
C GLU A 36 -15.75 40.50 -15.84
N ARG A 37 -16.41 39.38 -15.52
CA ARG A 37 -16.73 38.97 -14.13
C ARG A 37 -16.01 37.70 -13.69
N THR A 38 -14.82 37.45 -14.25
CA THR A 38 -14.02 36.26 -13.92
C THR A 38 -12.73 36.62 -13.20
N VAL A 39 -12.38 35.80 -12.21
CA VAL A 39 -11.08 35.83 -11.54
C VAL A 39 -10.32 34.59 -11.96
N SER A 40 -9.16 34.77 -12.58
CA SER A 40 -8.30 33.65 -12.96
C SER A 40 -7.56 33.15 -11.73
N VAL A 41 -7.73 31.87 -11.43
CA VAL A 41 -6.95 31.19 -10.39
C VAL A 41 -5.72 30.56 -11.06
N PRO A 42 -4.50 30.82 -10.57
CA PRO A 42 -3.29 30.29 -11.17
C PRO A 42 -3.26 28.76 -11.11
N GLU A 43 -2.52 28.14 -12.04
CA GLU A 43 -2.37 26.67 -12.04
C GLU A 43 -1.53 26.19 -10.84
N ALA A 44 -0.58 26.99 -10.37
CA ALA A 44 0.24 26.69 -9.22
C ALA A 44 0.40 27.93 -8.33
N PHE A 45 0.35 27.71 -7.02
CA PHE A 45 0.64 28.72 -6.01
C PHE A 45 2.12 28.69 -5.66
N ASN A 46 2.68 29.87 -5.40
CA ASN A 46 4.06 29.99 -4.97
C ASN A 46 4.24 29.63 -3.48
N THR A 47 5.49 29.56 -3.02
CA THR A 47 5.81 29.15 -1.65
C THR A 47 5.20 30.06 -0.58
N SER A 48 5.13 31.37 -0.80
CA SER A 48 4.56 32.31 0.18
C SER A 48 3.04 32.19 0.26
N GLU A 49 2.36 31.99 -0.87
CA GLU A 49 0.92 31.72 -0.94
C GLU A 49 0.56 30.40 -0.23
N LEU A 50 1.35 29.33 -0.45
CA LEU A 50 1.17 28.05 0.24
C LEU A 50 1.42 28.16 1.75
N ALA A 51 2.41 28.95 2.17
CA ALA A 51 2.67 29.21 3.58
C ALA A 51 1.49 29.98 4.24
N ALA A 52 0.97 31.00 3.55
CA ALA A 52 -0.22 31.72 3.99
C ALA A 52 -1.43 30.78 4.11
N ALA A 53 -1.68 29.95 3.09
CA ALA A 53 -2.75 28.95 3.12
C ALA A 53 -2.57 27.94 4.27
N SER A 54 -1.34 27.50 4.54
CA SER A 54 -1.03 26.61 5.67
C SER A 54 -1.35 27.24 7.03
N SER A 55 -1.11 28.55 7.18
CA SER A 55 -1.45 29.27 8.41
C SER A 55 -2.97 29.37 8.64
N LEU A 56 -3.75 29.39 7.54
CA LEU A 56 -5.21 29.47 7.53
C LEU A 56 -5.91 28.11 7.63
N ALA A 57 -5.21 27.01 7.34
CA ALA A 57 -5.77 25.64 7.34
C ALA A 57 -6.10 25.09 8.74
N ARG A 58 -6.10 25.91 9.80
CA ARG A 58 -6.41 25.45 11.17
C ARG A 58 -7.86 24.96 11.24
N GLY A 59 -8.02 23.65 11.48
CA GLY A 59 -9.32 23.00 11.57
C GLY A 59 -9.85 22.44 10.25
N ASP A 60 -9.16 22.65 9.13
CA ASP A 60 -9.50 22.05 7.83
C ASP A 60 -8.48 20.96 7.47
N ALA A 61 -8.83 19.71 7.79
CA ALA A 61 -7.99 18.56 7.51
C ALA A 61 -7.78 18.34 5.99
N LEU A 62 -8.80 18.61 5.18
CA LEU A 62 -8.74 18.41 3.74
C LEU A 62 -7.79 19.42 3.08
N LEU A 63 -7.83 20.68 3.52
CA LEU A 63 -6.88 21.70 3.07
C LEU A 63 -5.45 21.42 3.55
N ALA A 64 -5.26 21.03 4.81
CA ALA A 64 -3.94 20.66 5.34
C ALA A 64 -3.30 19.48 4.59
N ASP A 65 -4.11 18.46 4.27
CA ASP A 65 -3.69 17.30 3.50
C ASP A 65 -3.33 17.67 2.05
N ALA A 66 -4.14 18.51 1.41
CA ALA A 66 -3.88 18.98 0.05
C ALA A 66 -2.60 19.83 -0.01
N LEU A 67 -2.34 20.68 0.99
CA LEU A 67 -1.10 21.45 1.11
C LEU A 67 0.13 20.56 1.25
N THR A 68 0.02 19.46 1.99
CA THR A 68 1.11 18.47 2.13
C THR A 68 1.47 17.85 0.77
N ARG A 69 0.46 17.54 -0.06
CA ARG A 69 0.69 16.95 -1.40
C ARG A 69 1.12 17.96 -2.45
N ALA A 70 0.58 19.18 -2.40
CA ALA A 70 0.85 20.24 -3.37
C ALA A 70 2.15 21.02 -3.09
N HIS A 71 2.84 20.76 -1.97
CA HIS A 71 4.03 21.52 -1.58
C HIS A 71 5.13 21.58 -2.66
N ALA A 72 5.28 20.51 -3.44
CA ALA A 72 6.35 20.40 -4.44
C ALA A 72 6.04 21.12 -5.76
N ASP A 73 4.78 21.20 -6.19
CA ASP A 73 4.38 21.72 -7.50
C ASP A 73 3.39 22.89 -7.44
N GLY A 74 2.94 23.27 -6.25
CA GLY A 74 1.99 24.34 -6.00
C GLY A 74 0.57 24.08 -6.48
N ARG A 75 0.24 22.87 -6.96
CA ARG A 75 -1.04 22.55 -7.61
C ARG A 75 -2.16 22.23 -6.61
N LEU A 76 -2.43 23.16 -5.72
CA LEU A 76 -3.37 22.99 -4.61
C LEU A 76 -4.82 22.80 -5.09
N CYS A 77 -5.30 23.65 -6.01
CA CYS A 77 -6.69 23.58 -6.49
C CYS A 77 -6.99 22.27 -7.23
N GLN A 78 -6.02 21.74 -7.98
CA GLN A 78 -6.14 20.48 -8.71
C GLN A 78 -6.24 19.30 -7.75
N ASP A 79 -5.50 19.34 -6.65
CA ASP A 79 -5.56 18.32 -5.62
C ASP A 79 -6.91 18.35 -4.88
N LEU A 80 -7.31 19.55 -4.40
CA LEU A 80 -8.60 19.76 -3.72
C LEU A 80 -9.80 19.34 -4.57
N ALA A 81 -9.76 19.63 -5.87
CA ALA A 81 -10.86 19.26 -6.77
C ALA A 81 -10.80 17.80 -7.23
N GLY A 82 -9.61 17.22 -7.33
CA GLY A 82 -9.41 15.84 -7.79
C GLY A 82 -9.66 14.80 -6.70
N ALA A 83 -9.24 15.06 -5.46
CA ALA A 83 -9.29 14.11 -4.34
C ALA A 83 -10.70 13.54 -4.07
N PRO A 84 -11.78 14.34 -3.96
CA PRO A 84 -13.12 13.80 -3.78
C PRO A 84 -13.60 12.93 -4.95
N MET A 85 -13.17 13.26 -6.18
CA MET A 85 -13.54 12.49 -7.37
C MET A 85 -12.79 11.16 -7.45
N LEU A 86 -11.52 11.12 -7.01
CA LEU A 86 -10.77 9.88 -6.86
C LEU A 86 -11.43 8.96 -5.85
N LEU A 87 -11.88 9.50 -4.71
CA LEU A 87 -12.60 8.72 -3.70
C LEU A 87 -13.92 8.18 -4.24
N LYS A 88 -14.70 9.02 -4.93
CA LYS A 88 -15.95 8.60 -5.57
C LYS A 88 -15.74 7.50 -6.61
N GLN A 89 -14.65 7.55 -7.38
CA GLN A 89 -14.29 6.46 -8.30
C GLN A 89 -13.86 5.19 -7.58
N TYR A 90 -13.17 5.28 -6.45
CA TYR A 90 -12.85 4.11 -5.63
C TYR A 90 -14.12 3.47 -5.04
N GLU A 91 -15.06 4.28 -4.54
CA GLU A 91 -16.30 3.80 -3.91
C GLU A 91 -17.30 3.19 -4.90
N ASN A 92 -17.36 3.74 -6.13
CA ASN A 92 -18.35 3.34 -7.15
C ASN A 92 -17.72 2.61 -8.36
N GLY A 93 -16.43 2.27 -8.29
CA GLY A 93 -15.71 1.57 -9.36
C GLY A 93 -16.16 0.12 -9.48
N SER A 94 -15.83 -0.51 -10.61
CA SER A 94 -16.07 -1.95 -10.77
C SER A 94 -15.35 -2.77 -9.68
N PRO A 95 -15.88 -3.94 -9.26
CA PRO A 95 -15.23 -4.80 -8.26
C PRO A 95 -13.75 -5.11 -8.56
N THR A 96 -13.41 -5.34 -9.83
CA THR A 96 -12.03 -5.62 -10.25
C THR A 96 -11.15 -4.35 -10.24
N ALA A 97 -11.68 -3.18 -10.59
CA ALA A 97 -10.96 -1.91 -10.45
C ALA A 97 -10.71 -1.57 -8.98
N ARG A 98 -11.70 -1.81 -8.11
CA ARG A 98 -11.56 -1.65 -6.66
C ARG A 98 -10.52 -2.60 -6.09
N ALA A 99 -10.52 -3.87 -6.49
CA ALA A 99 -9.53 -4.87 -6.07
C ALA A 99 -8.09 -4.43 -6.40
N LEU A 100 -7.85 -3.92 -7.63
CA LEU A 100 -6.55 -3.35 -8.01
C LEU A 100 -6.14 -2.16 -7.13
N LEU A 101 -7.09 -1.25 -6.83
CA LEU A 101 -6.82 -0.10 -5.95
C LEU A 101 -6.50 -0.55 -4.53
N GLU A 102 -7.22 -1.53 -3.99
CA GLU A 102 -6.98 -2.05 -2.65
C GLU A 102 -5.64 -2.79 -2.55
N ALA A 103 -5.27 -3.58 -3.55
CA ALA A 103 -3.95 -4.19 -3.66
C ALA A 103 -2.84 -3.14 -3.76
N ALA A 104 -3.05 -2.08 -4.53
CA ALA A 104 -2.11 -0.96 -4.63
C ALA A 104 -1.98 -0.17 -3.31
N MET A 105 -3.09 0.06 -2.60
CA MET A 105 -3.10 0.70 -1.27
C MET A 105 -2.32 -0.15 -0.26
N ASP A 106 -2.53 -1.46 -0.26
CA ASP A 106 -1.82 -2.40 0.62
C ASP A 106 -0.33 -2.44 0.28
N ALA A 107 0.05 -2.46 -0.99
CA ALA A 107 1.44 -2.37 -1.41
C ALA A 107 2.10 -1.07 -0.90
N ARG A 108 1.47 0.09 -1.14
CA ARG A 108 2.03 1.39 -0.73
C ARG A 108 2.16 1.52 0.79
N ARG A 109 1.11 1.18 1.55
CA ARG A 109 1.16 1.30 3.01
C ARG A 109 2.14 0.32 3.66
N LEU A 110 2.42 -0.82 3.01
CA LEU A 110 3.36 -1.82 3.51
C LEU A 110 4.81 -1.59 3.03
N GLY A 111 5.07 -0.56 2.23
CA GLY A 111 6.43 -0.11 1.90
C GLY A 111 6.97 -0.63 0.57
N PHE A 112 6.11 -1.01 -0.38
CA PHE A 112 6.49 -1.51 -1.70
C PHE A 112 7.30 -0.49 -2.56
N GLY A 113 7.22 0.80 -2.25
CA GLY A 113 7.81 1.87 -3.08
C GLY A 113 6.80 2.50 -4.04
N LEU A 114 7.16 3.61 -4.70
CA LEU A 114 6.21 4.46 -5.46
C LEU A 114 5.69 3.81 -6.74
N HIS A 115 6.49 2.92 -7.33
CA HIS A 115 6.23 2.30 -8.63
C HIS A 115 5.89 0.83 -8.42
N ILE A 116 4.66 0.46 -8.77
CA ILE A 116 4.12 -0.88 -8.56
C ILE A 116 4.06 -1.60 -9.92
N PRO A 117 4.73 -2.74 -10.11
CA PRO A 117 4.66 -3.54 -11.33
C PRO A 117 3.23 -4.01 -11.60
N GLN A 118 2.83 -3.96 -12.88
CA GLN A 118 1.52 -4.47 -13.33
C GLN A 118 1.33 -5.94 -12.99
N ALA A 119 2.37 -6.77 -13.23
CA ALA A 119 2.30 -8.21 -13.00
C ALA A 119 2.03 -8.54 -11.52
N PHE A 120 2.63 -7.78 -10.60
CA PHE A 120 2.35 -7.89 -9.17
C PHE A 120 0.90 -7.52 -8.86
N LEU A 121 0.42 -6.37 -9.36
CA LEU A 121 -0.94 -5.90 -9.07
C LEU A 121 -2.02 -6.84 -9.60
N THR A 122 -1.84 -7.34 -10.82
CA THR A 122 -2.79 -8.26 -11.46
C THR A 122 -2.88 -9.57 -10.68
N ASP A 123 -1.74 -10.20 -10.34
CA ASP A 123 -1.74 -11.45 -9.57
C ASP A 123 -2.24 -11.24 -8.12
N ALA A 124 -1.88 -10.10 -7.50
CA ALA A 124 -2.27 -9.79 -6.13
C ALA A 124 -3.78 -9.51 -5.99
N ALA A 125 -4.44 -8.97 -7.01
CA ALA A 125 -5.82 -8.50 -6.92
C ALA A 125 -6.86 -9.63 -6.85
N HIS A 126 -6.51 -10.89 -7.14
CA HIS A 126 -7.46 -11.99 -7.19
C HIS A 126 -8.28 -12.15 -5.89
N ASP A 127 -7.62 -12.29 -4.73
CA ASP A 127 -8.31 -12.47 -3.45
C ASP A 127 -8.87 -11.16 -2.85
N TYR A 128 -8.78 -10.04 -3.57
CA TYR A 128 -9.44 -8.79 -3.18
C TYR A 128 -10.84 -8.67 -3.78
N VAL A 129 -11.17 -9.48 -4.78
CA VAL A 129 -12.53 -9.59 -5.32
C VAL A 129 -13.34 -10.48 -4.39
N HIS A 130 -14.56 -10.05 -4.04
CA HIS A 130 -15.45 -10.86 -3.20
C HIS A 130 -15.93 -12.10 -3.97
N ASP A 131 -16.18 -13.22 -3.28
CA ASP A 131 -16.57 -14.50 -3.89
C ASP A 131 -17.79 -14.38 -4.82
N SER A 132 -18.72 -13.48 -4.51
CA SER A 132 -19.90 -13.20 -5.34
C SER A 132 -19.60 -12.52 -6.68
N ASP A 133 -18.43 -11.88 -6.78
CA ASP A 133 -17.97 -11.16 -7.97
C ASP A 133 -16.84 -11.90 -8.70
N SER A 134 -16.51 -13.13 -8.31
CA SER A 134 -15.43 -13.90 -8.92
C SER A 134 -15.62 -14.15 -10.42
N ASP A 135 -16.86 -14.25 -10.89
CA ASP A 135 -17.19 -14.37 -12.32
C ASP A 135 -16.71 -13.15 -13.15
N GLN A 136 -16.42 -12.01 -12.50
CA GLN A 136 -15.89 -10.82 -13.17
C GLN A 136 -14.38 -10.91 -13.46
N LEU A 137 -13.69 -11.93 -12.94
CA LEU A 137 -12.29 -12.23 -13.25
C LEU A 137 -12.11 -13.02 -14.56
N ILE A 138 -13.16 -13.12 -15.39
CA ILE A 138 -13.14 -13.79 -16.69
C ILE A 138 -12.77 -12.79 -17.80
N ASP A 139 -11.99 -13.24 -18.80
CA ASP A 139 -11.64 -12.59 -20.07
C ASP A 139 -11.36 -11.07 -20.05
N ASN A 140 -10.07 -10.74 -20.13
CA ASN A 140 -9.53 -9.38 -20.22
C ASN A 140 -9.98 -8.44 -19.09
N TRP A 141 -10.34 -9.01 -17.93
CA TRP A 141 -10.75 -8.25 -16.74
C TRP A 141 -9.72 -7.19 -16.36
N ALA A 142 -8.43 -7.56 -16.39
CA ALA A 142 -7.33 -6.69 -15.98
C ALA A 142 -7.22 -5.47 -16.90
N GLU A 143 -7.30 -5.67 -18.21
CA GLU A 143 -7.24 -4.58 -19.19
C GLU A 143 -8.40 -3.60 -19.04
N LYS A 144 -9.61 -4.12 -18.81
CA LYS A 144 -10.81 -3.30 -18.56
C LYS A 144 -10.65 -2.48 -17.28
N ALA A 145 -10.18 -3.11 -16.20
CA ALA A 145 -9.97 -2.46 -14.91
C ALA A 145 -8.88 -1.38 -14.98
N TYR A 146 -7.73 -1.66 -15.60
CA TYR A 146 -6.69 -0.64 -15.82
C TYR A 146 -7.17 0.51 -16.71
N SER A 147 -7.98 0.22 -17.74
CA SER A 147 -8.57 1.25 -18.60
C SER A 147 -9.56 2.14 -17.85
N GLU A 148 -10.34 1.58 -16.93
CA GLU A 148 -11.21 2.33 -16.03
C GLU A 148 -10.38 3.25 -15.10
N LEU A 149 -9.37 2.69 -14.44
CA LEU A 149 -8.52 3.41 -13.48
C LEU A 149 -7.56 4.43 -14.12
N ALA A 150 -7.40 4.39 -15.44
CA ALA A 150 -6.65 5.38 -16.21
C ALA A 150 -7.48 6.63 -16.57
N LYS A 151 -8.81 6.59 -16.42
CA LYS A 151 -9.69 7.73 -16.73
C LYS A 151 -9.39 8.89 -15.79
N LYS A 152 -9.06 10.04 -16.38
CA LYS A 152 -8.73 11.25 -15.63
C LYS A 152 -9.98 11.85 -15.00
N VAL A 153 -9.86 12.26 -13.74
CA VAL A 153 -10.82 13.10 -13.03
C VAL A 153 -10.37 14.56 -13.04
N HIS A 154 -11.09 15.40 -12.30
CA HIS A 154 -10.73 16.79 -12.05
C HIS A 154 -9.26 16.93 -11.61
N GLY A 155 -8.62 18.04 -12.02
CA GLY A 155 -7.20 18.26 -11.76
C GLY A 155 -6.25 17.37 -12.58
N LYS A 156 -6.74 16.69 -13.64
CA LYS A 156 -5.96 15.75 -14.49
C LYS A 156 -5.37 14.56 -13.71
N LYS A 157 -5.90 14.26 -12.52
CA LYS A 157 -5.51 13.11 -11.70
C LYS A 157 -6.20 11.86 -12.22
N ALA A 158 -5.65 10.68 -11.97
CA ALA A 158 -6.31 9.39 -12.21
C ALA A 158 -6.02 8.47 -11.01
N PRO A 159 -6.90 7.51 -10.68
CA PRO A 159 -6.70 6.62 -9.53
C PRO A 159 -5.40 5.81 -9.58
N LEU A 160 -5.11 5.20 -10.74
CA LEU A 160 -3.95 4.34 -10.93
C LEU A 160 -3.34 4.58 -12.32
N PRO A 161 -2.71 5.75 -12.56
CA PRO A 161 -2.04 6.03 -13.81
C PRO A 161 -0.84 5.12 -14.05
N ARG A 162 -0.70 4.68 -15.29
CA ARG A 162 0.55 4.09 -15.78
C ARG A 162 1.63 5.16 -15.78
N VAL A 163 2.79 4.85 -15.21
CA VAL A 163 3.94 5.75 -15.24
C VAL A 163 4.63 5.59 -16.60
N PRO A 164 4.75 6.65 -17.40
CA PRO A 164 5.47 6.58 -18.66
C PRO A 164 6.94 6.30 -18.37
N THR A 165 7.50 5.27 -19.01
CA THR A 165 8.94 5.06 -19.04
C THR A 165 9.58 6.24 -19.75
N ARG A 166 10.10 7.19 -18.99
CA ARG A 166 10.84 8.32 -19.55
C ARG A 166 12.11 7.73 -20.16
N GLN A 167 12.11 7.53 -21.48
CA GLN A 167 13.33 7.29 -22.22
C GLN A 167 14.20 8.51 -21.99
N GLN A 168 15.20 8.39 -21.12
CA GLN A 168 16.20 9.43 -20.97
C GLN A 168 16.92 9.50 -22.31
N GLN A 169 16.57 10.50 -23.13
CA GLN A 169 17.33 10.76 -24.34
C GLN A 169 18.75 11.10 -23.90
N ARG A 170 19.67 10.19 -24.19
CA ARG A 170 21.06 10.31 -23.78
C ARG A 170 21.86 11.05 -24.84
N PRO A 171 22.85 11.84 -24.43
CA PRO A 171 23.92 12.26 -25.32
C PRO A 171 24.60 11.00 -25.90
N PRO A 172 24.85 10.94 -27.22
CA PRO A 172 25.60 9.85 -27.83
C PRO A 172 27.00 9.75 -27.18
N GLY A 173 27.42 8.53 -26.81
CA GLY A 173 28.75 8.26 -26.22
C GLY A 173 28.78 8.01 -24.70
N SER A 174 27.65 8.10 -23.99
CA SER A 174 27.61 7.72 -22.57
C SER A 174 27.69 6.20 -22.41
N PRO A 175 28.60 5.64 -21.58
CA PRO A 175 28.68 4.20 -21.35
C PRO A 175 27.32 3.67 -20.85
N ALA A 176 26.95 2.49 -21.35
CA ALA A 176 25.73 1.82 -20.90
C ALA A 176 25.78 1.68 -19.37
N PRO A 177 24.67 1.92 -18.65
CA PRO A 177 24.63 1.68 -17.23
C PRO A 177 24.97 0.22 -17.05
N THR A 178 25.97 -0.06 -16.22
CA THR A 178 26.02 -1.33 -15.52
C THR A 178 24.63 -1.54 -14.94
N SER A 179 24.04 -2.68 -15.26
CA SER A 179 22.63 -3.07 -15.17
C SER A 179 22.01 -3.06 -13.75
N ASN A 180 22.43 -2.16 -12.86
CA ASN A 180 22.01 -2.09 -11.47
C ASN A 180 21.05 -0.93 -11.16
N ASP A 181 20.95 0.10 -12.01
CA ASP A 181 20.09 1.27 -11.71
C ASP A 181 18.64 1.13 -12.22
N ALA A 182 18.36 0.07 -12.99
CA ALA A 182 17.01 -0.39 -13.32
C ALA A 182 16.81 -1.79 -12.72
N ALA A 183 17.03 -1.92 -11.41
CA ALA A 183 16.98 -3.19 -10.70
C ALA A 183 15.59 -3.86 -10.77
N GLY A 184 15.42 -4.75 -11.74
CA GLY A 184 14.58 -5.95 -11.62
C GLY A 184 13.08 -5.83 -11.90
N ILE A 185 12.54 -4.66 -12.24
CA ILE A 185 11.12 -4.54 -12.61
C ILE A 185 10.95 -4.70 -14.12
N GLN A 186 10.48 -5.86 -14.55
CA GLN A 186 10.09 -6.11 -15.94
C GLN A 186 8.62 -5.73 -16.16
N GLY A 187 8.36 -4.95 -17.21
CA GLY A 187 7.00 -4.60 -17.65
C GLY A 187 6.48 -3.23 -17.18
N PRO A 188 5.21 -2.92 -17.47
CA PRO A 188 4.60 -1.65 -17.10
C PRO A 188 4.52 -1.44 -15.59
N VAL A 189 4.74 -0.20 -15.15
CA VAL A 189 4.62 0.21 -13.75
C VAL A 189 3.53 1.25 -13.58
N PHE A 190 2.86 1.19 -12.43
CA PHE A 190 1.75 2.04 -12.06
C PHE A 190 2.07 2.79 -10.76
N ARG A 191 1.45 3.96 -10.60
CA ARG A 191 1.54 4.74 -9.38
C ARG A 191 0.13 5.00 -8.86
N LEU A 192 -0.11 4.65 -7.59
CA LEU A 192 -1.37 4.99 -6.92
C LEU A 192 -1.44 6.51 -6.71
N ALA A 193 -2.60 7.12 -6.92
CA ALA A 193 -2.81 8.52 -6.61
C ALA A 193 -2.53 8.82 -5.13
N ASP A 194 -1.77 9.87 -4.84
CA ASP A 194 -1.29 10.18 -3.49
C ASP A 194 -2.45 10.33 -2.46
N TYR A 195 -3.60 10.85 -2.88
CA TYR A 195 -4.80 10.91 -2.03
C TYR A 195 -5.35 9.52 -1.69
N LEU A 196 -5.42 8.62 -2.67
CA LEU A 196 -5.87 7.23 -2.45
C LEU A 196 -4.86 6.44 -1.62
N GLU A 197 -3.56 6.72 -1.75
CA GLU A 197 -2.54 6.18 -0.86
C GLU A 197 -2.79 6.61 0.59
N GLN A 198 -2.99 7.91 0.82
CA GLN A 198 -3.26 8.44 2.15
C GLN A 198 -4.55 7.88 2.74
N HIS A 199 -5.62 7.84 1.95
CA HIS A 199 -6.89 7.23 2.32
C HIS A 199 -6.71 5.74 2.68
N GLY A 200 -6.02 4.99 1.81
CA GLY A 200 -5.71 3.58 2.00
C GLY A 200 -4.91 3.30 3.27
N ARG A 201 -3.93 4.14 3.61
CA ARG A 201 -3.16 4.04 4.87
C ARG A 201 -4.05 4.15 6.11
N SER A 202 -5.16 4.89 6.04
CA SER A 202 -6.11 5.03 7.14
C SER A 202 -7.12 3.87 7.16
N VAL A 203 -7.88 3.69 6.08
CA VAL A 203 -8.99 2.72 6.03
C VAL A 203 -8.55 1.26 6.01
N ARG A 204 -7.33 1.00 5.53
CA ARG A 204 -6.74 -0.35 5.46
C ARG A 204 -5.58 -0.54 6.42
N ARG A 205 -5.33 0.42 7.34
CA ARG A 205 -4.21 0.37 8.31
C ARG A 205 -4.09 -0.99 8.97
N HIS A 206 -5.23 -1.52 9.37
CA HIS A 206 -5.36 -2.74 10.14
C HIS A 206 -6.03 -3.86 9.35
N ARG A 207 -5.98 -3.84 8.01
CA ARG A 207 -6.43 -5.01 7.24
C ARG A 207 -5.21 -5.86 6.90
N CYS A 208 -5.26 -7.16 7.17
CA CYS A 208 -4.26 -8.07 6.64
C CYS A 208 -4.48 -8.22 5.14
N PRO A 209 -3.44 -8.07 4.30
CA PRO A 209 -3.53 -8.45 2.89
C PRO A 209 -3.84 -9.96 2.75
N PRO A 210 -4.61 -10.35 1.71
CA PRO A 210 -4.96 -11.74 1.46
C PRO A 210 -3.78 -12.55 0.89
N ALA A 211 -3.99 -13.85 0.65
CA ALA A 211 -2.93 -14.79 0.23
C ALA A 211 -2.29 -14.41 -1.11
N SER A 212 -3.10 -14.04 -2.09
CA SER A 212 -2.67 -13.58 -3.41
C SER A 212 -1.64 -12.47 -3.33
N PHE A 213 -1.76 -11.53 -2.38
CA PHE A 213 -0.81 -10.44 -2.18
C PHE A 213 0.58 -10.94 -1.79
N TRP A 214 0.66 -11.86 -0.82
CA TRP A 214 1.93 -12.40 -0.35
C TRP A 214 2.56 -13.32 -1.39
N HIS A 215 1.73 -14.11 -2.09
CA HIS A 215 2.18 -14.96 -3.20
C HIS A 215 2.74 -14.12 -4.36
N ALA A 216 2.01 -13.10 -4.80
CA ALA A 216 2.46 -12.18 -5.85
C ALA A 216 3.76 -11.46 -5.46
N THR A 217 3.93 -11.12 -4.17
CA THR A 217 5.19 -10.54 -3.66
C THR A 217 6.36 -11.48 -3.90
N LEU A 218 6.25 -12.74 -3.49
CA LEU A 218 7.31 -13.72 -3.72
C LEU A 218 7.57 -13.96 -5.20
N LYS A 219 6.53 -13.98 -6.04
CA LYS A 219 6.68 -14.27 -7.47
C LYS A 219 7.39 -13.15 -8.23
N HIS A 220 7.00 -11.90 -7.98
CA HIS A 220 7.37 -10.76 -8.85
C HIS A 220 8.45 -9.86 -8.27
N ILE A 221 8.75 -9.94 -6.97
CA ILE A 221 9.64 -9.00 -6.29
C ILE A 221 10.97 -9.66 -5.96
N ASN A 222 12.05 -9.02 -6.42
CA ASN A 222 13.43 -9.48 -6.25
C ASN A 222 14.31 -8.46 -5.51
N GLN A 223 13.78 -7.27 -5.20
CA GLN A 223 14.53 -6.23 -4.50
C GLN A 223 14.62 -6.56 -2.99
N PRO A 224 15.83 -6.77 -2.45
CA PRO A 224 16.00 -7.25 -1.07
C PRO A 224 15.43 -6.28 -0.02
N ASP A 225 15.53 -4.96 -0.25
CA ASP A 225 15.01 -3.94 0.67
C ASP A 225 13.49 -3.96 0.77
N VAL A 226 12.83 -4.10 -0.38
CA VAL A 226 11.37 -4.20 -0.47
C VAL A 226 10.91 -5.51 0.17
N LEU A 227 11.56 -6.63 -0.14
CA LEU A 227 11.26 -7.94 0.45
C LEU A 227 11.44 -7.92 1.98
N GLY A 228 12.52 -7.35 2.50
CA GLY A 228 12.76 -7.22 3.94
C GLY A 228 11.72 -6.33 4.64
N THR A 229 11.21 -5.30 3.95
CA THR A 229 10.14 -4.45 4.47
C THR A 229 8.80 -5.17 4.50
N LEU A 230 8.46 -5.91 3.45
CA LEU A 230 7.23 -6.71 3.39
C LEU A 230 7.26 -7.91 4.33
N ALA A 231 8.42 -8.52 4.55
CA ALA A 231 8.59 -9.59 5.53
C ALA A 231 8.32 -9.10 6.97
N ARG A 232 8.81 -7.91 7.35
CA ARG A 232 8.44 -7.26 8.62
C ARG A 232 6.94 -6.96 8.70
N ALA A 233 6.31 -6.63 7.58
CA ALA A 233 4.86 -6.47 7.54
C ALA A 233 4.14 -7.80 7.80
N ALA A 234 4.56 -8.89 7.16
CA ALA A 234 4.02 -10.22 7.38
C ALA A 234 4.16 -10.66 8.85
N GLU A 235 5.30 -10.39 9.51
CA GLU A 235 5.48 -10.63 10.95
C GLU A 235 4.45 -9.86 11.80
N ARG A 236 4.17 -8.58 11.45
CA ARG A 236 3.17 -7.80 12.17
C ARG A 236 1.79 -8.43 12.09
N TYR A 237 1.41 -9.02 10.96
CA TYR A 237 0.14 -9.72 10.79
C TYR A 237 0.20 -11.21 11.17
N HIS A 238 1.27 -11.66 11.83
CA HIS A 238 1.48 -13.06 12.24
C HIS A 238 1.44 -14.08 11.07
N ARG A 239 1.77 -13.63 9.85
CA ARG A 239 1.91 -14.44 8.64
C ARG A 239 3.33 -14.99 8.55
N LEU A 240 3.70 -15.86 9.49
CA LEU A 240 5.11 -16.23 9.75
C LEU A 240 5.75 -17.04 8.62
N GLN A 241 4.99 -17.90 7.92
CA GLN A 241 5.48 -18.58 6.71
C GLN A 241 5.89 -17.58 5.63
N TRP A 242 5.00 -16.65 5.29
CA TRP A 242 5.28 -15.61 4.30
C TRP A 242 6.48 -14.75 4.73
N ALA A 243 6.54 -14.35 6.00
CA ALA A 243 7.69 -13.61 6.54
C ALA A 243 9.00 -14.36 6.31
N HIS A 244 9.04 -15.66 6.63
CA HIS A 244 10.22 -16.48 6.43
C HIS A 244 10.62 -16.60 4.97
N HIS A 245 9.70 -16.95 4.06
CA HIS A 245 10.01 -17.04 2.63
C HIS A 245 10.50 -15.72 2.06
N LEU A 246 9.91 -14.60 2.48
CA LEU A 246 10.32 -13.26 2.05
C LEU A 246 11.72 -12.89 2.58
N TYR A 247 12.02 -13.18 3.85
CA TYR A 247 13.37 -12.98 4.40
C TYR A 247 14.41 -13.87 3.73
N HIS A 248 14.07 -15.14 3.48
CA HIS A 248 14.95 -16.08 2.81
C HIS A 248 15.26 -15.58 1.38
N ARG A 249 14.23 -15.22 0.61
CA ARG A 249 14.40 -14.65 -0.74
C ARG A 249 15.20 -13.34 -0.72
N ALA A 250 14.94 -12.45 0.25
CA ALA A 250 15.72 -11.23 0.44
C ALA A 250 17.21 -11.55 0.66
N SER A 251 17.52 -12.53 1.52
CA SER A 251 18.91 -12.92 1.82
C SER A 251 19.65 -13.52 0.61
N GLN A 252 18.96 -14.32 -0.23
CA GLN A 252 19.51 -14.90 -1.45
C GLN A 252 19.86 -13.82 -2.48
N HIS A 253 18.95 -12.87 -2.74
CA HIS A 253 19.20 -11.77 -3.67
C HIS A 253 20.24 -10.80 -3.14
N TYR A 254 20.25 -10.56 -1.83
CA TYR A 254 21.26 -9.74 -1.17
C TYR A 254 22.66 -10.34 -1.33
N SER A 255 22.84 -11.63 -1.03
CA SER A 255 24.11 -12.36 -1.17
C SER A 255 24.61 -12.44 -2.62
N ARG A 256 23.69 -12.44 -3.60
CA ARG A 256 24.03 -12.42 -5.03
C ARG A 256 24.40 -11.03 -5.54
N SER A 257 23.85 -9.97 -4.93
CA SER A 257 24.13 -8.57 -5.30
C SER A 257 25.43 -8.02 -4.69
N ALA A 258 25.90 -8.61 -3.59
CA ALA A 258 27.15 -8.24 -2.92
C ALA A 258 28.14 -9.42 -2.93
N PRO A 259 29.05 -9.54 -3.91
CA PRO A 259 30.07 -10.58 -3.89
C PRO A 259 31.18 -10.17 -2.91
N VAL A 260 30.99 -10.40 -1.61
CA VAL A 260 32.10 -10.33 -0.64
C VAL A 260 32.06 -11.57 0.26
N GLN A 261 33.14 -12.33 0.17
CA GLN A 261 33.45 -13.55 0.93
C GLN A 261 33.12 -13.39 2.43
N PRO A 262 32.34 -14.30 3.04
CA PRO A 262 31.85 -14.14 4.42
C PRO A 262 32.93 -14.21 5.51
N VAL A 263 34.18 -14.53 5.18
CA VAL A 263 35.24 -14.76 6.18
C VAL A 263 36.18 -13.56 6.39
N ARG A 264 36.19 -12.54 5.51
CA ARG A 264 37.06 -11.33 5.68
C ARG A 264 36.35 -10.05 6.11
N ILE A 265 35.02 -10.04 6.23
CA ILE A 265 34.22 -8.84 6.59
C ILE A 265 34.26 -8.57 8.10
N ARG A 266 34.70 -9.53 8.93
CA ARG A 266 34.73 -9.36 10.40
C ARG A 266 35.85 -8.42 10.88
N GLU A 267 36.89 -8.22 10.09
CA GLU A 267 38.05 -7.40 10.47
C GLU A 267 38.07 -5.99 9.83
N GLU A 268 37.42 -5.81 8.67
CA GLU A 268 37.43 -4.52 7.94
C GLU A 268 36.19 -3.62 8.20
N ALA A 269 35.21 -4.09 8.98
CA ALA A 269 34.01 -3.34 9.38
C ALA A 269 34.25 -2.25 10.47
N ARG A 270 35.37 -1.54 10.39
CA ARG A 270 35.62 -0.27 11.13
C ARG A 270 35.60 0.97 10.24
N GLY A 271 35.33 0.84 8.93
CA GLY A 271 35.14 1.95 7.99
C GLY A 271 33.69 2.06 7.51
N LEU A 272 33.07 3.22 7.69
CA LEU A 272 31.66 3.51 7.49
C LEU A 272 31.21 3.42 6.01
N SER A 273 30.53 2.32 5.63
CA SER A 273 29.42 2.29 4.63
C SER A 273 28.80 0.88 4.46
N GLY A 274 29.49 -0.18 4.89
CA GLY A 274 28.94 -1.56 4.95
C GLY A 274 28.14 -1.88 6.22
N ALA A 275 28.08 -0.95 7.18
CA ALA A 275 27.46 -1.17 8.48
C ALA A 275 25.92 -1.20 8.42
N GLU A 276 25.26 -0.41 7.57
CA GLU A 276 23.78 -0.37 7.49
C GLU A 276 23.21 -1.66 6.89
N THR A 277 23.92 -2.21 5.91
CA THR A 277 23.57 -3.42 5.18
C THR A 277 23.85 -4.68 5.99
N LEU A 278 24.98 -4.72 6.71
CA LEU A 278 25.25 -5.75 7.72
C LEU A 278 24.31 -5.62 8.92
N MET A 279 23.93 -4.40 9.31
CA MET A 279 22.96 -4.13 10.38
C MET A 279 21.54 -4.54 9.98
N LEU A 280 21.15 -4.47 8.71
CA LEU A 280 19.90 -5.03 8.18
C LEU A 280 19.91 -6.56 8.27
N ALA A 281 20.92 -7.23 7.71
CA ALA A 281 21.04 -8.70 7.77
C ALA A 281 21.16 -9.23 9.22
N THR A 282 21.88 -8.51 10.08
CA THR A 282 22.01 -8.83 11.51
C THR A 282 20.74 -8.51 12.29
N ASN A 283 20.01 -7.42 11.96
CA ASN A 283 18.70 -7.11 12.55
C ASN A 283 17.67 -8.20 12.26
N LEU A 284 17.72 -8.81 11.07
CA LEU A 284 16.82 -9.90 10.68
C LEU A 284 17.02 -11.13 11.56
N LEU A 285 18.27 -11.52 11.80
CA LEU A 285 18.62 -12.65 12.68
C LEU A 285 18.42 -12.33 14.17
N VAL A 286 18.69 -11.09 14.60
CA VAL A 286 18.46 -10.61 15.97
C VAL A 286 16.97 -10.48 16.28
N ARG A 287 16.12 -10.07 15.32
CA ARG A 287 14.67 -10.06 15.50
C ARG A 287 14.09 -11.46 15.66
N LEU A 288 14.65 -12.44 14.96
CA LEU A 288 14.32 -13.85 15.11
C LEU A 288 14.66 -14.39 16.52
N ALA A 289 15.67 -13.81 17.19
CA ALA A 289 16.04 -14.12 18.57
C ALA A 289 15.25 -13.32 19.62
N LEU A 290 14.97 -12.03 19.38
CA LEU A 290 14.28 -11.12 20.31
C LEU A 290 12.79 -11.47 20.55
N THR A 291 12.14 -12.15 19.62
CA THR A 291 10.78 -12.72 19.81
C THR A 291 10.73 -13.71 20.99
N ARG A 292 11.88 -14.33 21.33
CA ARG A 292 12.01 -15.34 22.40
C ARG A 292 12.27 -14.78 23.80
N GLU A 293 12.63 -13.50 23.98
CA GLU A 293 13.14 -12.98 25.26
C GLU A 293 12.15 -12.18 26.13
N LYS A 294 11.30 -11.35 25.52
CA LYS A 294 10.19 -10.55 26.09
C LYS A 294 9.01 -11.23 26.90
N ALA A 295 9.21 -12.20 27.81
CA ALA A 295 8.18 -12.90 28.67
C ALA A 295 8.06 -12.24 30.04
N GLY A 296 7.88 -10.92 30.10
CA GLY A 296 8.10 -10.18 31.35
C GLY A 296 6.96 -9.30 31.80
N ASP A 297 5.87 -9.95 32.22
CA ASP A 297 4.65 -9.66 33.01
C ASP A 297 4.04 -8.27 33.44
N HIS A 298 2.68 -8.26 33.46
CA HIS A 298 1.65 -7.48 34.24
C HIS A 298 1.15 -6.08 33.76
N ASN A 299 -0.02 -5.51 34.13
CA ASN A 299 -1.45 -5.88 34.27
C ASN A 299 -2.29 -4.55 34.31
N VAL A 300 -3.52 -4.51 33.75
CA VAL A 300 -4.51 -3.38 33.77
C VAL A 300 -5.95 -3.97 33.85
N PRO A 301 -6.97 -3.31 34.45
CA PRO A 301 -8.32 -3.87 34.68
C PRO A 301 -9.26 -4.06 33.47
N GLU A 302 -10.18 -5.02 33.57
CA GLU A 302 -10.94 -5.70 32.49
C GLU A 302 -12.09 -4.94 31.83
N SER A 303 -12.83 -4.13 32.57
CA SER A 303 -14.06 -3.48 32.09
C SER A 303 -13.83 -2.53 30.91
N ARG A 304 -12.65 -1.87 30.87
CA ARG A 304 -12.26 -0.99 29.74
C ARG A 304 -11.91 -1.77 28.48
N HIS A 305 -11.48 -3.03 28.61
CA HIS A 305 -11.12 -3.86 27.46
C HIS A 305 -12.35 -4.45 26.76
N GLN A 306 -13.42 -4.73 27.49
CA GLN A 306 -14.66 -5.21 26.87
C GLN A 306 -15.30 -4.18 25.93
N GLN A 307 -15.30 -2.90 26.30
CA GLN A 307 -15.87 -1.85 25.44
C GLN A 307 -15.01 -1.62 24.20
N ALA A 308 -13.70 -1.49 24.35
CA ALA A 308 -12.79 -1.30 23.21
C ALA A 308 -12.68 -2.55 22.30
N ALA A 309 -12.95 -3.75 22.81
CA ALA A 309 -13.01 -4.98 22.01
C ALA A 309 -14.24 -5.02 21.08
N LYS A 310 -15.36 -4.38 21.46
CA LYS A 310 -16.51 -4.22 20.56
C LYS A 310 -16.17 -3.38 19.34
N ASP A 311 -15.28 -2.41 19.52
CA ASP A 311 -14.76 -1.56 18.44
C ASP A 311 -13.60 -2.22 17.66
N ASN A 312 -13.39 -3.53 17.82
CA ASN A 312 -12.28 -4.30 17.22
C ASN A 312 -10.89 -3.74 17.52
N SER A 313 -10.72 -3.01 18.64
CA SER A 313 -9.40 -2.53 19.04
C SER A 313 -8.47 -3.72 19.29
N PRO A 314 -7.35 -3.87 18.55
CA PRO A 314 -6.48 -5.05 18.66
C PRO A 314 -5.92 -5.23 20.07
N GLY A 315 -5.54 -4.10 20.70
CA GLY A 315 -5.09 -4.02 22.08
C GLY A 315 -6.13 -4.53 23.09
N ALA A 316 -7.40 -4.21 22.85
CA ALA A 316 -8.50 -4.60 23.73
C ALA A 316 -8.91 -6.07 23.55
N LEU A 317 -8.91 -6.57 22.30
CA LEU A 317 -9.15 -7.99 22.00
C LEU A 317 -8.16 -8.90 22.71
N VAL A 318 -6.85 -8.56 22.65
CA VAL A 318 -5.78 -9.31 23.33
C VAL A 318 -5.97 -9.28 24.85
N ARG A 319 -6.28 -8.12 25.43
CA ARG A 319 -6.46 -8.03 26.89
C ARG A 319 -7.70 -8.76 27.38
N LEU A 320 -8.81 -8.70 26.64
CA LEU A 320 -10.00 -9.48 26.93
C LEU A 320 -9.74 -10.99 26.88
N ALA A 321 -8.99 -11.45 25.86
CA ALA A 321 -8.60 -12.86 25.73
C ALA A 321 -7.74 -13.33 26.91
N LEU A 322 -6.81 -12.49 27.39
CA LEU A 322 -5.98 -12.78 28.56
C LEU A 322 -6.79 -12.88 29.85
N MET A 323 -7.79 -12.01 30.03
CA MET A 323 -8.68 -12.03 31.20
C MET A 323 -9.57 -13.27 31.21
N ARG A 324 -10.17 -13.61 30.07
CA ARG A 324 -10.96 -14.85 29.91
C ARG A 324 -10.15 -16.12 30.18
N LYS A 325 -8.90 -16.16 29.70
CA LYS A 325 -7.97 -17.26 30.00
C LYS A 325 -7.66 -17.38 31.49
N LYS A 326 -7.50 -16.25 32.21
CA LYS A 326 -7.33 -16.25 33.67
C LYS A 326 -8.59 -16.70 34.41
N ALA A 327 -9.77 -16.46 33.83
CA ALA A 327 -11.06 -16.89 34.37
C ALA A 327 -11.44 -18.35 34.02
N GLY A 328 -10.57 -19.10 33.32
CA GLY A 328 -10.79 -20.51 32.99
C GLY A 328 -11.60 -20.76 31.70
N ASP A 329 -11.90 -19.73 30.91
CA ASP A 329 -12.50 -19.88 29.58
C ASP A 329 -11.37 -20.15 28.57
N HIS A 330 -11.24 -21.40 28.14
CA HIS A 330 -10.16 -21.86 27.29
C HIS A 330 -10.43 -21.70 25.78
N ASN A 331 -11.70 -21.53 25.36
CA ASN A 331 -12.08 -21.51 23.94
C ASN A 331 -12.27 -20.08 23.41
N ALA A 332 -12.90 -19.17 24.17
CA ALA A 332 -13.08 -17.78 23.73
C ALA A 332 -11.81 -16.94 23.51
N PRO A 333 -10.63 -17.24 24.12
CA PRO A 333 -9.42 -16.48 23.88
C PRO A 333 -8.88 -16.61 22.46
N GLU A 334 -9.00 -17.77 21.82
CA GLU A 334 -8.36 -18.05 20.53
C GLU A 334 -8.95 -17.20 19.39
N ASP A 335 -10.28 -17.13 19.31
CA ASP A 335 -10.97 -16.30 18.31
C ASP A 335 -10.64 -14.81 18.46
N LEU A 336 -10.51 -14.33 19.69
CA LEU A 336 -10.12 -12.96 20.00
C LEU A 336 -8.68 -12.68 19.57
N TYR A 337 -7.77 -13.65 19.73
CA TYR A 337 -6.39 -13.54 19.24
C TYR A 337 -6.30 -13.58 17.71
N ARG A 338 -7.15 -14.37 17.04
CA ARG A 338 -7.18 -14.45 15.57
C ARG A 338 -7.61 -13.11 14.99
N ARG A 339 -8.71 -12.56 15.50
CA ARG A 339 -9.18 -11.21 15.15
C ARG A 339 -8.10 -10.17 15.38
N ALA A 340 -7.39 -10.22 16.51
CA ALA A 340 -6.30 -9.29 16.78
C ALA A 340 -5.13 -9.41 15.77
N ALA A 341 -4.82 -10.62 15.29
CA ALA A 341 -3.78 -10.84 14.29
C ALA A 341 -4.12 -10.23 12.93
N ASP A 342 -5.39 -10.24 12.52
CA ASP A 342 -5.84 -9.61 11.28
C ASP A 342 -5.63 -8.09 11.26
N PHE A 343 -5.60 -7.47 12.44
CA PHE A 343 -5.36 -6.04 12.60
C PHE A 343 -3.88 -5.63 12.73
N GLY A 344 -2.97 -6.60 12.85
CA GLY A 344 -1.53 -6.41 12.92
C GLY A 344 -1.01 -5.94 14.29
N ASN A 345 0.29 -6.16 14.52
CA ASN A 345 0.93 -5.99 15.82
C ASN A 345 1.44 -4.55 16.11
N ASP A 346 0.55 -3.56 16.18
CA ASP A 346 0.85 -2.16 16.57
C ASP A 346 0.90 -1.98 18.13
N PHE A 347 1.28 -3.02 18.88
CA PHE A 347 1.23 -3.08 20.34
C PHE A 347 2.45 -2.53 21.13
N PRO A 348 3.62 -2.15 20.56
CA PRO A 348 4.79 -1.79 21.38
C PRO A 348 4.57 -0.60 22.32
N GLN A 349 3.67 0.31 21.95
CA GLN A 349 3.39 1.53 22.73
C GLN A 349 2.40 1.30 23.89
N LEU A 350 1.67 0.18 23.91
CA LEU A 350 0.55 -0.03 24.85
C LEU A 350 0.81 -1.13 25.89
N PHE A 351 1.69 -2.10 25.61
CA PHE A 351 1.94 -3.22 26.53
C PHE A 351 3.43 -3.59 26.60
N PRO A 352 4.23 -2.88 27.41
CA PRO A 352 5.67 -3.16 27.57
C PRO A 352 5.97 -4.54 28.15
N HIS A 353 5.01 -5.12 28.87
CA HIS A 353 5.24 -6.27 29.74
C HIS A 353 4.55 -7.59 29.30
N HIS A 354 3.78 -7.60 28.22
CA HIS A 354 3.22 -8.83 27.64
C HIS A 354 2.87 -8.60 26.17
N PRO A 355 3.82 -8.70 25.23
CA PRO A 355 3.48 -8.60 23.83
C PRO A 355 2.64 -9.84 23.44
N PRO A 356 1.47 -9.67 22.79
CA PRO A 356 0.68 -10.79 22.28
C PRO A 356 1.51 -11.77 21.45
N SER A 357 2.60 -11.32 20.82
CA SER A 357 3.53 -12.14 20.04
C SER A 357 3.94 -13.45 20.71
N ARG A 358 4.22 -13.45 22.02
CA ARG A 358 4.62 -14.68 22.72
C ARG A 358 3.49 -15.68 22.87
N MET A 359 2.29 -15.18 23.09
CA MET A 359 1.11 -16.03 23.16
C MET A 359 0.71 -16.52 21.78
N LEU A 360 0.76 -15.65 20.77
CA LEU A 360 0.54 -16.00 19.37
C LEU A 360 1.55 -17.06 18.90
N HIS A 361 2.83 -16.97 19.29
CA HIS A 361 3.83 -18.03 19.03
C HIS A 361 3.57 -19.32 19.82
N ARG A 362 2.93 -19.27 20.99
CA ARG A 362 2.57 -20.47 21.76
C ARG A 362 1.33 -21.16 21.20
N LEU A 363 0.34 -20.39 20.73
CA LEU A 363 -0.89 -20.90 20.12
C LEU A 363 -0.64 -21.36 18.68
N TRP A 364 0.07 -20.53 17.92
CA TRP A 364 0.37 -20.73 16.50
C TRP A 364 1.88 -20.56 16.25
N PRO A 365 2.68 -21.59 16.60
CA PRO A 365 4.13 -21.54 16.47
C PRO A 365 4.60 -21.29 15.04
N TYR A 366 3.81 -21.69 14.04
CA TYR A 366 4.10 -21.53 12.62
C TYR A 366 3.33 -20.39 11.93
N GLY A 367 2.53 -19.63 12.69
CA GLY A 367 1.74 -18.50 12.18
C GLY A 367 0.30 -18.87 11.81
N LEU A 368 -0.37 -17.92 11.17
CA LEU A 368 -1.70 -18.09 10.60
C LEU A 368 -1.66 -17.93 9.08
N ASP A 369 -2.54 -18.66 8.41
CA ASP A 369 -2.86 -18.43 7.01
C ASP A 369 -3.73 -17.18 6.85
N PRO A 370 -3.84 -16.62 5.63
CA PRO A 370 -4.61 -15.40 5.36
C PRO A 370 -6.09 -15.49 5.74
N ASP A 371 -6.69 -16.67 5.70
CA ASP A 371 -8.05 -16.97 6.16
C ASP A 371 -8.17 -17.12 7.69
N GLY A 372 -7.06 -16.97 8.41
CA GLY A 372 -6.97 -17.08 9.87
C GLY A 372 -6.80 -18.50 10.38
N THR A 373 -6.67 -19.51 9.51
CA THR A 373 -6.43 -20.89 9.94
C THR A 373 -5.00 -21.09 10.47
N PRO A 374 -4.78 -21.95 11.46
CA PRO A 374 -3.43 -22.25 11.95
C PRO A 374 -2.57 -22.90 10.88
N THR A 375 -1.43 -22.29 10.63
CA THR A 375 -0.45 -22.82 9.68
C THR A 375 0.22 -24.09 10.22
N GLY A 376 0.34 -25.13 9.41
CA GLY A 376 0.99 -26.39 9.76
C GLY A 376 2.51 -26.30 9.96
N SER A 377 3.11 -27.33 10.58
CA SER A 377 4.56 -27.45 10.74
C SER A 377 5.26 -27.63 9.38
N TRP A 378 6.41 -26.97 9.20
CA TRP A 378 7.12 -27.01 7.92
C TRP A 378 7.90 -28.32 7.79
N SER A 379 7.62 -29.11 6.76
CA SER A 379 8.42 -30.27 6.36
C SER A 379 9.28 -29.90 5.14
N ALA A 380 10.44 -30.53 4.98
CA ALA A 380 11.37 -30.23 3.88
C ALA A 380 10.77 -30.44 2.46
N GLU A 381 9.61 -31.08 2.34
CA GLU A 381 8.88 -31.25 1.09
C GLU A 381 8.07 -29.99 0.68
N SER A 382 7.77 -29.07 1.61
CA SER A 382 6.98 -27.85 1.33
C SER A 382 7.80 -26.69 0.73
N GLU A 383 9.10 -26.88 0.49
CA GLU A 383 9.96 -25.86 -0.16
C GLU A 383 9.75 -25.76 -1.68
N ALA A 384 9.01 -26.70 -2.28
CA ALA A 384 8.57 -26.60 -3.65
C ALA A 384 7.25 -25.78 -3.73
N LEU A 385 7.33 -24.54 -4.23
CA LEU A 385 6.15 -23.84 -4.73
C LEU A 385 5.38 -24.78 -5.68
N PRO A 386 4.04 -24.83 -5.65
CA PRO A 386 3.27 -25.67 -6.58
C PRO A 386 3.63 -25.24 -8.01
N GLN A 387 4.32 -26.13 -8.73
CA GLN A 387 4.54 -25.95 -10.15
C GLN A 387 3.17 -25.96 -10.82
N GLY A 388 2.80 -24.84 -11.42
CA GLY A 388 1.62 -24.74 -12.25
C GLY A 388 1.61 -25.88 -13.26
N SER A 389 0.48 -26.57 -13.29
CA SER A 389 0.14 -27.75 -14.09
C SER A 389 0.79 -27.73 -15.48
N ARG A 390 1.87 -28.49 -15.64
CA ARG A 390 2.29 -29.01 -16.93
C ARG A 390 1.79 -30.43 -17.01
N ASP A 391 0.84 -30.64 -17.91
CA ASP A 391 0.54 -31.84 -18.70
C ASP A 391 -0.88 -31.60 -19.26
N LEU A 392 -1.12 -31.60 -20.58
CA LEU A 392 -0.97 -32.75 -21.46
C LEU A 392 -0.77 -32.28 -22.92
N LEU A 393 0.27 -32.77 -23.57
CA LEU A 393 0.24 -33.11 -24.99
C LEU A 393 0.73 -34.55 -25.10
N PRO A 394 -0.03 -35.48 -25.70
CA PRO A 394 0.48 -36.79 -26.02
C PRO A 394 1.21 -36.74 -27.37
N GLY A 395 2.44 -37.26 -27.40
CA GLY A 395 3.06 -37.76 -28.64
C GLY A 395 2.64 -39.21 -28.90
N PRO A 396 3.25 -39.91 -29.88
CA PRO A 396 4.36 -39.51 -30.77
C PRO A 396 3.93 -38.92 -32.12
#